data_AF-A0A3C1GHS1-F1
#
_entry.id   AF-A0A3C1GHS1-F1
#
_cell.length_a   1.000
_cell.length_b   1.000
_cell.length_c   1.000
_cell.angle_alpha   90.00
_cell.angle_beta   90.00
_cell.angle_gamma   90.00
#
_symmetry.space_group_name_H-M   'P 1'
#
loop_
_entity.id
_entity.type
_entity.pdbx_description
1 polymer ?
#
loop_
_entity_poly.entity_id
_entity_poly.type
_entity_poly.pdbx_seq_one_letter_code
_entity_poly.pdbx_strand_id
1 'polypeptide(L)'
;MKFTQRSFAGPGEYIDAESIGDEIRFVLLWSTGPDEEETVGEASHHSELEGLARWVVEGEARSANFLAWLKREPDNPHDPKAVAIVALLEDQMPETVSYLPRPVARQYGPLLAEIDEKTGREVVCRGRLIVPKEDHHHYSVVLRLSPSLLDEFLAWTALPEDAKDEATRAAWKRRKKPPI
;
A
#
# COMPACT_ATOMS: atom_id res chain seq x y z
N MET A 1 -13.77 -5.61 8.64
CA MET A 1 -12.61 -6.41 8.17
C MET A 1 -11.55 -6.40 9.24
N LYS A 2 -11.15 -7.55 9.79
CA LYS A 2 -10.15 -7.61 10.86
C LYS A 2 -8.77 -7.89 10.29
N PHE A 3 -7.84 -6.96 10.46
CA PHE A 3 -6.45 -7.15 10.08
C PHE A 3 -5.69 -7.78 11.25
N THR A 4 -5.36 -9.06 11.13
CA THR A 4 -4.45 -9.70 12.10
C THR A 4 -3.02 -9.52 11.61
N GLN A 5 -2.23 -8.67 12.26
CA GLN A 5 -0.81 -8.54 11.95
C GLN A 5 -0.08 -9.83 12.31
N ARG A 6 0.22 -10.67 11.31
CA ARG A 6 1.18 -11.77 11.44
C ARG A 6 2.51 -11.32 10.87
N SER A 7 3.49 -11.06 11.72
CA SER A 7 4.84 -10.71 11.31
C SER A 7 5.52 -11.90 10.65
N PHE A 8 5.63 -11.89 9.32
CA PHE A 8 6.58 -12.74 8.61
C PHE A 8 7.93 -12.05 8.57
N ALA A 9 8.97 -12.80 8.89
CA ALA A 9 10.33 -12.32 8.71
C ALA A 9 10.62 -12.31 7.19
N GLY A 10 10.90 -11.14 6.63
CA GLY A 10 11.34 -10.91 5.24
C GLY A 10 11.64 -9.42 5.01
N PRO A 11 11.96 -8.98 3.77
CA PRO A 11 12.27 -7.57 3.45
C PRO A 11 11.01 -6.66 3.48
N GLY A 12 10.39 -6.53 4.65
CA GLY A 12 9.12 -5.84 4.88
C GLY A 12 8.36 -6.55 6.01
N GLU A 13 7.59 -5.81 6.81
CA GLU A 13 6.57 -6.47 7.65
C GLU A 13 5.37 -6.75 6.74
N TYR A 14 5.18 -8.01 6.40
CA TYR A 14 3.98 -8.46 5.69
C TYR A 14 2.83 -8.55 6.67
N ILE A 15 1.67 -8.01 6.34
CA ILE A 15 0.43 -8.28 7.05
C ILE A 15 -0.37 -9.23 6.16
N ASP A 16 -0.43 -10.49 6.58
CA ASP A 16 -1.43 -11.42 6.07
C ASP A 16 -2.79 -10.98 6.65
N ALA A 17 -3.59 -10.27 5.87
CA ALA A 17 -4.93 -9.86 6.27
C ALA A 17 -5.90 -11.02 6.04
N GLU A 18 -6.40 -11.62 7.13
CA GLU A 18 -7.51 -12.58 7.06
C GLU A 18 -8.82 -11.82 6.78
N SER A 19 -9.30 -11.92 5.54
CA SER A 19 -10.70 -11.88 5.06
C SER A 19 -11.06 -10.81 4.01
N ILE A 20 -11.09 -11.24 2.74
CA ILE A 20 -12.28 -11.19 1.86
C ILE A 20 -12.46 -12.64 1.38
N GLY A 21 -13.29 -13.44 2.06
CA GLY A 21 -13.30 -14.90 1.86
C GLY A 21 -12.10 -15.60 2.50
N ASP A 22 -12.13 -16.93 2.58
CA ASP A 22 -11.20 -17.80 3.33
C ASP A 22 -9.74 -17.82 2.82
N GLU A 23 -9.30 -16.83 2.04
CA GLU A 23 -8.00 -16.83 1.39
C GLU A 23 -7.29 -15.48 1.57
N ILE A 24 -6.05 -15.51 2.07
CA ILE A 24 -5.24 -14.33 2.32
C ILE A 24 -4.58 -13.91 1.00
N ARG A 25 -4.81 -12.66 0.56
CA ARG A 25 -4.33 -12.17 -0.74
C ARG A 25 -3.53 -10.87 -0.68
N PHE A 26 -2.99 -10.45 0.47
CA PHE A 26 -2.32 -9.14 0.55
C PHE A 26 -0.84 -9.25 0.95
N VAL A 27 -0.02 -8.36 0.38
CA VAL A 27 1.39 -8.13 0.72
C VAL A 27 1.53 -6.69 1.20
N LEU A 28 1.82 -6.50 2.49
CA LEU A 28 2.15 -5.17 2.99
C LEU A 28 3.60 -4.84 2.71
N LEU A 29 3.83 -3.71 2.05
CA LEU A 29 5.15 -3.14 1.88
C LEU A 29 5.35 -2.00 2.86
N TRP A 30 6.37 -2.14 3.70
CA TRP A 30 6.80 -1.13 4.65
C TRP A 30 8.31 -0.86 4.46
N SER A 31 8.67 0.41 4.27
CA SER A 31 10.05 0.88 4.46
C SER A 31 10.20 1.64 5.79
N THR A 32 11.24 1.28 6.57
CA THR A 32 11.63 1.96 7.81
C THR A 32 12.76 2.95 7.59
N GLY A 33 13.18 3.13 6.33
CA GLY A 33 14.23 4.07 5.93
C GLY A 33 13.73 5.52 5.91
N PRO A 34 14.60 6.49 5.58
CA PRO A 34 14.16 7.82 5.17
C PRO A 34 13.38 7.68 3.85
N ASP A 35 12.08 7.44 3.95
CA ASP A 35 11.21 7.12 2.81
C ASP A 35 11.06 8.30 1.86
N GLU A 36 10.99 8.01 0.56
CA GLU A 36 10.41 8.91 -0.43
C GLU A 36 8.89 8.94 -0.19
N GLU A 37 8.38 10.02 0.41
CA GLU A 37 6.93 10.24 0.51
C GLU A 37 6.44 10.75 -0.85
N GLU A 38 5.59 9.97 -1.53
CA GLU A 38 5.00 10.40 -2.78
C GLU A 38 3.58 10.91 -2.54
N THR A 39 3.37 12.18 -2.87
CA THR A 39 2.04 12.78 -2.88
C THR A 39 1.36 12.38 -4.18
N VAL A 40 0.30 11.59 -4.07
CA VAL A 40 -0.37 10.97 -5.23
C VAL A 40 -1.49 11.83 -5.82
N GLY A 41 -1.41 13.15 -5.63
CA GLY A 41 -2.29 14.15 -6.24
C GLY A 41 -3.53 14.52 -5.42
N GLU A 42 -4.28 15.49 -5.95
CA GLU A 42 -5.62 15.84 -5.46
C GLU A 42 -6.55 14.66 -5.68
N ALA A 43 -7.21 14.25 -4.61
CA ALA A 43 -8.00 13.05 -4.66
C ALA A 43 -9.37 13.36 -5.30
N SER A 44 -9.68 12.64 -6.38
CA SER A 44 -10.80 12.93 -7.27
C SER A 44 -12.17 12.48 -6.73
N HIS A 45 -12.19 11.71 -5.64
CA HIS A 45 -13.38 11.08 -5.04
C HIS A 45 -13.70 11.75 -3.70
N HIS A 46 -14.23 12.98 -3.76
CA HIS A 46 -14.41 13.82 -2.58
C HIS A 46 -15.40 13.23 -1.56
N SER A 47 -16.47 12.56 -2.01
CA SER A 47 -17.47 11.93 -1.14
C SER A 47 -16.90 10.78 -0.30
N GLU A 48 -16.07 9.95 -0.91
CA GLU A 48 -15.43 8.78 -0.31
C GLU A 48 -14.37 9.24 0.70
N LEU A 49 -13.63 10.30 0.36
CA LEU A 49 -12.66 10.90 1.27
C LEU A 49 -13.30 11.66 2.43
N GLU A 50 -14.48 12.24 2.25
CA GLU A 50 -15.22 12.83 3.37
C GLU A 50 -15.59 11.76 4.41
N GLY A 51 -15.97 10.56 3.96
CA GLY A 51 -16.20 9.41 4.83
C GLY A 51 -14.94 9.04 5.62
N LEU A 52 -13.80 8.95 4.93
CA LEU A 52 -12.49 8.70 5.55
C LEU A 52 -12.07 9.85 6.50
N ALA A 53 -12.34 11.09 6.12
CA ALA A 53 -11.98 12.30 6.87
C ALA A 53 -12.78 12.45 8.16
N ARG A 54 -14.07 12.08 8.18
CA ARG A 54 -14.88 12.11 9.42
C ARG A 54 -14.26 11.26 10.52
N TRP A 55 -13.72 10.09 10.17
CA TRP A 55 -12.96 9.23 11.09
C TRP A 55 -11.68 9.89 11.62
N VAL A 56 -11.03 10.73 10.81
CA VAL A 56 -9.80 11.44 11.19
C VAL A 56 -10.10 12.59 12.15
N VAL A 57 -11.16 13.36 11.84
CA VAL A 57 -11.53 14.59 12.53
C VAL A 57 -12.07 14.33 13.94
N GLU A 58 -12.70 13.18 14.19
CA GLU A 58 -13.16 12.79 15.53
C GLU A 58 -12.01 12.65 16.55
N GLY A 59 -10.75 12.56 16.10
CA GLY A 59 -9.57 12.41 16.96
C GLY A 59 -8.68 13.66 17.12
N GLU A 60 -9.13 14.86 16.74
CA GLU A 60 -8.32 16.12 16.69
C GLU A 60 -7.08 16.08 15.78
N ALA A 61 -6.72 14.92 15.25
CA ALA A 61 -5.61 14.76 14.31
C ALA A 61 -6.00 15.31 12.93
N ARG A 62 -5.11 16.05 12.28
CA ARG A 62 -5.29 16.54 10.89
C ARG A 62 -4.83 15.54 9.82
N SER A 63 -4.58 14.32 10.25
CA SER A 63 -4.15 13.24 9.39
C SER A 63 -4.50 11.89 10.00
N ALA A 64 -4.91 10.93 9.17
CA ALA A 64 -5.01 9.54 9.60
C ALA A 64 -4.19 8.64 8.69
N ASN A 65 -3.66 7.59 9.30
CA ASN A 65 -3.04 6.50 8.56
C ASN A 65 -4.11 5.46 8.24
N PHE A 66 -4.03 4.86 7.06
CA PHE A 66 -4.90 3.78 6.62
C PHE A 66 -4.10 2.77 5.79
N LEU A 67 -4.68 1.59 5.55
CA LEU A 67 -4.14 0.62 4.60
C LEU A 67 -4.71 0.92 3.23
N ALA A 68 -3.82 1.12 2.25
CA ALA A 68 -4.18 1.40 0.88
C ALA A 68 -3.83 0.18 0.02
N TRP A 69 -4.83 -0.41 -0.63
CA TRP A 69 -4.65 -1.43 -1.66
C TRP A 69 -4.39 -0.77 -3.01
N LEU A 70 -3.30 -1.16 -3.66
CA LEU A 70 -2.95 -0.72 -5.01
C LEU A 70 -3.55 -1.69 -6.03
N LYS A 71 -4.64 -1.28 -6.67
CA LYS A 71 -5.40 -2.12 -7.59
C LYS A 71 -5.20 -1.67 -9.03
N ARG A 72 -4.72 -2.57 -9.90
CA ARG A 72 -4.64 -2.29 -11.35
C ARG A 72 -6.05 -2.28 -11.96
N GLU A 73 -6.28 -1.38 -12.90
CA GLU A 73 -7.52 -1.32 -13.69
C GLU A 73 -7.21 -1.41 -15.20
N PRO A 74 -6.88 -2.60 -15.73
CA PRO A 74 -6.53 -2.76 -17.15
C PRO A 74 -7.67 -2.41 -18.10
N ASP A 75 -8.91 -2.51 -17.64
CA ASP A 75 -10.12 -2.19 -18.40
C ASP A 75 -10.59 -0.73 -18.19
N ASN A 76 -9.81 0.11 -17.51
CA ASN A 76 -10.17 1.51 -17.29
C ASN A 76 -10.23 2.26 -18.64
N PRO A 77 -11.38 2.90 -18.98
CA PRO A 77 -11.59 3.50 -20.30
C PRO A 77 -10.71 4.74 -20.56
N HIS A 78 -10.10 5.32 -19.52
CA HIS A 78 -9.29 6.53 -19.61
C HIS A 78 -7.79 6.23 -19.66
N ASP A 79 -7.33 5.24 -18.90
CA ASP A 79 -5.93 4.82 -18.87
C ASP A 79 -5.84 3.32 -18.48
N PRO A 80 -5.51 2.40 -19.41
CA PRO A 80 -5.38 0.97 -19.09
C PRO A 80 -4.19 0.66 -18.17
N LYS A 81 -3.37 1.66 -17.85
CA LYS A 81 -2.29 1.55 -16.86
C LYS A 81 -2.68 2.15 -15.51
N ALA A 82 -3.94 2.54 -15.32
CA ALA A 82 -4.42 3.10 -14.07
C ALA A 82 -4.20 2.13 -12.92
N VAL A 83 -3.74 2.69 -11.80
CA VAL A 83 -3.64 2.00 -10.52
C VAL A 83 -4.48 2.78 -9.52
N ALA A 84 -5.62 2.22 -9.15
CA ALA A 84 -6.49 2.74 -8.12
C ALA A 84 -5.86 2.57 -6.74
N ILE A 85 -6.08 3.56 -5.88
CA ILE A 85 -5.76 3.53 -4.47
C ILE A 85 -7.07 3.25 -3.75
N VAL A 86 -7.20 2.03 -3.23
CA VAL A 86 -8.41 1.57 -2.54
C VAL A 86 -8.17 1.61 -1.03
N ALA A 87 -8.95 2.40 -0.29
CA ALA A 87 -8.86 2.43 1.15
C ALA A 87 -9.48 1.15 1.73
N LEU A 88 -8.72 0.49 2.60
CA LEU A 88 -9.18 -0.65 3.38
C LEU A 88 -9.45 -0.20 4.81
N LEU A 89 -10.73 -0.06 5.15
CA LEU A 89 -11.19 0.38 6.46
C LEU A 89 -11.82 -0.76 7.24
N GLU A 90 -11.70 -0.71 8.57
CA GLU A 90 -12.38 -1.66 9.43
C GLU A 90 -13.91 -1.51 9.24
N ASP A 91 -14.57 -2.65 9.12
CA ASP A 91 -16.03 -2.78 8.93
C ASP A 91 -16.70 -1.99 7.79
N GLN A 92 -15.94 -1.59 6.77
CA GLN A 92 -16.47 -0.99 5.55
C GLN A 92 -16.06 -1.76 4.30
N MET A 93 -16.80 -1.54 3.21
CA MET A 93 -16.42 -2.05 1.89
C MET A 93 -15.19 -1.31 1.38
N PRO A 94 -14.29 -1.96 0.63
CA PRO A 94 -13.18 -1.27 -0.01
C PRO A 94 -13.66 -0.20 -0.99
N GLU A 95 -13.16 1.03 -0.84
CA GLU A 95 -13.54 2.17 -1.68
C GLU A 95 -12.33 2.78 -2.37
N THR A 96 -12.45 3.11 -3.66
CA THR A 96 -11.42 3.83 -4.40
C THR A 96 -11.39 5.28 -3.94
N VAL A 97 -10.29 5.70 -3.31
CA VAL A 97 -10.13 7.06 -2.79
C VAL A 97 -9.35 7.97 -3.74
N SER A 98 -8.46 7.40 -4.56
CA SER A 98 -7.67 8.15 -5.54
C SER A 98 -7.03 7.20 -6.56
N TYR A 99 -6.19 7.73 -7.44
CA TYR A 99 -5.38 6.99 -8.40
C TYR A 99 -3.90 7.39 -8.26
N LEU A 100 -2.98 6.47 -8.55
CA LEU A 100 -1.57 6.85 -8.69
C LEU A 100 -1.40 7.83 -9.88
N PRO A 101 -0.52 8.83 -9.77
CA PRO A 101 -0.15 9.67 -10.91
C PRO A 101 0.35 8.79 -12.07
N ARG A 102 0.02 9.16 -13.31
CA ARG A 102 0.36 8.36 -14.50
C ARG A 102 1.83 7.89 -14.58
N PRO A 103 2.85 8.73 -14.27
CA PRO A 103 4.24 8.27 -14.27
C PRO A 103 4.49 7.14 -13.26
N VAL A 104 3.94 7.27 -12.06
CA VAL A 104 4.03 6.30 -10.97
C VAL A 104 3.27 5.02 -11.34
N ALA A 105 2.04 5.15 -11.82
CA ALA A 105 1.24 4.02 -12.26
C ALA A 105 1.93 3.19 -13.36
N ARG A 106 2.65 3.85 -14.28
CA ARG A 106 3.46 3.18 -15.31
C ARG A 106 4.65 2.40 -14.75
N GLN A 107 5.24 2.87 -13.65
CA GLN A 107 6.35 2.20 -12.98
C GLN A 107 5.86 1.03 -12.12
N TYR A 108 4.78 1.25 -11.35
CA TYR A 108 4.25 0.26 -10.42
C TYR A 108 3.39 -0.80 -11.09
N GLY A 109 2.63 -0.44 -12.14
CA GLY A 109 1.70 -1.33 -12.83
C GLY A 109 2.32 -2.69 -13.23
N PRO A 110 3.49 -2.72 -13.90
CA PRO A 110 4.16 -3.98 -14.24
C PRO A 110 4.55 -4.82 -13.01
N LEU A 111 5.06 -4.19 -11.94
CA LEU A 111 5.46 -4.88 -10.71
C LEU A 111 4.27 -5.48 -9.98
N LEU A 112 3.17 -4.73 -9.90
CA LEU A 112 1.89 -5.22 -9.35
C LEU A 112 1.35 -6.40 -10.15
N ALA A 113 1.51 -6.37 -11.48
CA ALA A 113 1.10 -7.47 -12.35
C ALA A 113 1.92 -8.74 -12.09
N GLU A 114 3.24 -8.59 -11.98
CA GLU A 114 4.16 -9.70 -11.77
C GLU A 114 3.96 -10.35 -10.40
N ILE A 115 3.69 -9.56 -9.36
CA ILE A 115 3.38 -10.06 -8.03
C ILE A 115 2.11 -10.90 -8.03
N ASP A 116 1.05 -10.37 -8.64
CA ASP A 116 -0.23 -11.05 -8.78
C ASP A 116 -0.07 -12.38 -9.55
N GLU A 117 0.60 -12.35 -10.70
CA GLU A 117 0.83 -13.56 -11.52
C GLU A 117 1.65 -14.63 -10.78
N LYS A 118 2.71 -14.25 -10.07
CA LYS A 118 3.62 -15.20 -9.40
C LYS A 118 3.09 -15.72 -8.08
N THR A 119 2.28 -14.93 -7.38
CA THR A 119 1.94 -15.21 -5.97
C THR A 119 0.44 -15.32 -5.72
N GLY A 120 -0.40 -14.86 -6.65
CA GLY A 120 -1.84 -14.70 -6.44
C GLY A 120 -2.17 -13.65 -5.37
N ARG A 121 -1.23 -12.74 -5.08
CA ARG A 121 -1.37 -11.71 -4.04
C ARG A 121 -1.43 -10.31 -4.64
N GLU A 122 -2.14 -9.46 -3.93
CA GLU A 122 -2.31 -8.04 -4.16
C GLU A 122 -1.43 -7.24 -3.20
N VAL A 123 -1.10 -6.00 -3.57
CA VAL A 123 -0.18 -5.16 -2.79
C VAL A 123 -0.96 -4.14 -1.98
N VAL A 124 -0.67 -4.09 -0.68
CA VAL A 124 -1.12 -3.04 0.22
C VAL A 124 0.09 -2.22 0.70
N CYS A 125 -0.14 -0.94 0.94
CA CYS A 125 0.84 -0.04 1.52
C CYS A 125 0.18 0.85 2.57
N ARG A 126 0.99 1.57 3.34
CA ARG A 126 0.46 2.60 4.24
C ARG A 126 0.15 3.86 3.47
N GLY A 127 -1.11 4.28 3.57
CA GLY A 127 -1.55 5.60 3.17
C GLY A 127 -1.68 6.53 4.37
N ARG A 128 -1.50 7.82 4.13
CA ARG A 128 -1.83 8.89 5.05
C ARG A 128 -2.79 9.84 4.34
N LEU A 129 -3.97 10.02 4.90
CA LEU A 129 -4.87 11.09 4.50
C LEU A 129 -4.43 12.37 5.22
N ILE A 130 -4.28 13.46 4.48
CA ILE A 130 -4.04 14.80 5.01
C ILE A 130 -5.33 15.60 4.81
N VAL A 131 -5.89 16.09 5.92
CA VAL A 131 -7.07 16.93 5.93
C VAL A 131 -6.63 18.40 6.03
N PRO A 132 -7.08 19.29 5.12
CA PRO A 132 -6.70 20.70 5.13
C PRO A 132 -7.20 21.43 6.38
N LYS A 133 -6.55 22.57 6.71
CA LYS A 133 -6.85 23.36 7.92
C LYS A 133 -8.07 24.27 7.79
N GLU A 134 -8.47 24.61 6.56
CA GLU A 134 -9.53 25.55 6.22
C GLU A 134 -10.66 24.80 5.49
N ASP A 135 -11.84 25.43 5.31
CA ASP A 135 -13.05 24.90 4.60
C ASP A 135 -12.82 24.54 3.12
N HIS A 136 -11.59 24.28 2.75
CA HIS A 136 -11.19 23.78 1.45
C HIS A 136 -11.37 22.26 1.43
N HIS A 137 -12.22 21.76 0.54
CA HIS A 137 -12.48 20.33 0.35
C HIS A 137 -11.30 19.56 -0.29
N HIS A 138 -10.08 20.08 -0.20
CA HIS A 138 -8.90 19.50 -0.85
C HIS A 138 -8.20 18.48 0.06
N TYR A 139 -8.64 17.23 -0.03
CA TYR A 139 -7.98 16.11 0.62
C TYR A 139 -6.75 15.67 -0.17
N SER A 140 -5.66 15.36 0.54
CA SER A 140 -4.45 14.79 -0.07
C SER A 140 -4.19 13.40 0.49
N VAL A 141 -3.88 12.46 -0.39
CA VAL A 141 -3.40 11.14 -0.01
C VAL A 141 -1.90 11.09 -0.24
N VAL A 142 -1.16 10.67 0.78
CA VAL A 142 0.27 10.41 0.71
C VAL A 142 0.48 8.92 0.88
N LEU A 143 1.20 8.31 -0.05
CA LEU A 143 1.59 6.91 0.05
C LEU A 143 3.09 6.82 0.30
N ARG A 144 3.48 5.80 1.07
CA ARG A 144 4.88 5.41 1.18
C ARG A 144 5.12 4.26 0.25
N LEU A 145 5.66 4.58 -0.91
CA LEU A 145 5.95 3.62 -1.96
C LEU A 145 7.47 3.51 -2.11
N SER A 146 7.96 2.31 -2.37
CA SER A 146 9.37 2.08 -2.70
C SER A 146 9.43 0.97 -3.74
N PRO A 147 9.79 1.28 -5.00
CA PRO A 147 9.83 0.28 -6.07
C PRO A 147 10.81 -0.84 -5.73
N SER A 148 11.93 -0.51 -5.07
CA SER A 148 12.91 -1.49 -4.62
C SER A 148 12.35 -2.50 -3.63
N LEU A 149 11.33 -2.15 -2.84
CA LEU A 149 10.65 -3.13 -1.97
C LEU A 149 9.86 -4.16 -2.78
N LEU A 150 9.23 -3.74 -3.88
CA LEU A 150 8.53 -4.65 -4.79
C LEU A 150 9.53 -5.59 -5.47
N ASP A 151 10.66 -5.05 -5.93
CA ASP A 151 11.74 -5.85 -6.54
C ASP A 151 12.35 -6.84 -5.52
N GLU A 152 12.61 -6.39 -4.29
CA GLU A 152 13.09 -7.24 -3.20
C GLU A 152 12.09 -8.35 -2.86
N PHE A 153 10.79 -8.04 -2.84
CA PHE A 153 9.74 -9.03 -2.63
C PHE A 153 9.71 -10.05 -3.77
N LEU A 154 9.72 -9.61 -5.03
CA LEU A 154 9.76 -10.49 -6.19
C LEU A 154 11.00 -11.40 -6.17
N ALA A 155 12.17 -10.84 -5.87
CA ALA A 155 13.40 -11.61 -5.71
C ALA A 155 13.29 -12.66 -4.58
N TRP A 156 12.68 -12.30 -3.45
CA TRP A 156 12.45 -13.22 -2.34
C TRP A 156 11.44 -14.34 -2.69
N THR A 157 10.37 -14.03 -3.43
CA THR A 157 9.38 -15.04 -3.85
C THR A 157 9.96 -16.10 -4.79
N ALA A 158 11.02 -15.76 -5.52
CA ALA A 158 11.72 -16.67 -6.43
C ALA A 158 12.71 -17.62 -5.71
N LEU A 159 12.97 -17.42 -4.41
CA LEU A 159 13.86 -18.29 -3.65
C LEU A 159 13.20 -19.64 -3.33
N PRO A 160 13.98 -20.75 -3.27
CA PRO A 160 13.53 -21.99 -2.64
C PRO A 160 13.08 -21.77 -1.19
N GLU A 161 12.07 -22.52 -0.72
CA GLU A 161 11.51 -22.37 0.64
C GLU A 161 12.57 -22.47 1.75
N ASP A 162 13.53 -23.39 1.61
CA ASP A 162 14.64 -23.57 2.55
C ASP A 162 15.65 -22.40 2.54
N ALA A 163 15.70 -21.61 1.47
CA ALA A 163 16.52 -20.41 1.35
C ALA A 163 15.83 -19.13 1.83
N LYS A 164 14.49 -19.12 1.93
CA LYS A 164 13.72 -17.93 2.33
C LYS A 164 14.06 -17.49 3.75
N ASP A 165 14.17 -18.42 4.70
CA ASP A 165 14.48 -18.13 6.10
C ASP A 165 15.83 -17.43 6.30
N GLU A 166 16.86 -17.85 5.57
CA GLU A 166 18.19 -17.25 5.63
C GLU A 166 18.24 -15.88 4.97
N ALA A 167 17.65 -15.74 3.77
CA ALA A 167 17.55 -14.48 3.05
C ALA A 167 16.78 -13.42 3.87
N THR A 168 15.68 -13.84 4.48
CA THR A 168 14.90 -13.07 5.43
C THR A 168 15.74 -12.52 6.58
N ARG A 169 16.52 -13.40 7.25
CA ARG A 169 17.37 -13.00 8.39
C ARG A 169 18.46 -12.03 7.95
N ALA A 170 19.03 -12.22 6.76
CA ALA A 170 20.06 -11.35 6.20
C ALA A 170 19.52 -9.95 5.83
N ALA A 171 18.36 -9.87 5.18
CA ALA A 171 17.70 -8.62 4.84
C ALA A 171 17.38 -7.78 6.10
N TRP A 172 16.87 -8.43 7.15
CA TRP A 172 16.56 -7.77 8.42
C TRP A 172 17.80 -7.19 9.12
N LYS A 173 18.93 -7.90 9.06
CA LYS A 173 20.21 -7.43 9.61
C LYS A 173 20.75 -6.20 8.87
N ARG A 174 20.54 -6.09 7.54
CA ARG A 174 20.99 -4.93 6.75
C ARG A 174 20.24 -3.65 7.11
N ARG A 175 18.93 -3.74 7.33
CA ARG A 175 18.06 -2.58 7.63
C ARG A 175 18.21 -2.03 9.05
N LYS A 176 18.67 -2.84 10.01
CA LYS A 176 18.95 -2.39 11.39
C LYS A 176 20.21 -1.55 11.53
N LYS A 177 21.06 -1.47 10.51
CA LYS A 177 22.18 -0.53 10.54
C LYS A 177 21.64 0.87 10.23
N PRO A 178 21.72 1.83 11.17
CA PRO A 178 21.44 3.21 10.82
C PRO A 178 22.40 3.65 9.72
N PRO A 179 21.97 4.51 8.78
CA PRO A 179 22.89 5.11 7.83
C PRO A 179 24.00 5.82 8.62
N ILE A 180 25.26 5.55 8.25
CA ILE A 180 26.45 6.20 8.81
C ILE A 180 26.53 7.62 8.23
#